data_AF-A0A7J9GUF2-F1
#
_entry.id   AF-A0A7J9GUF2-F1
#
_cell.length_a   1.000
_cell.length_b   1.000
_cell.length_c   1.000
_cell.angle_alpha   90.00
_cell.angle_beta   90.00
_cell.angle_gamma   90.00
#
_symmetry.space_group_name_H-M   'P 1'
#
loop_
_entity.id
_entity.type
_entity.pdbx_description
1 polymer ?
#
loop_
_entity_poly.entity_id
_entity_poly.type
_entity_poly.pdbx_seq_one_letter_code
_entity_poly.pdbx_strand_id
1 'polypeptide(L)'
;MMLFLNVLERPVPLEGQPVDPELRKSWGWWKVKKWTVHILNRLYTRFGDLKLRNPENRAFAQMFQKNYAGKILECHLNLLGVIRVGGYLPDRPQIDVLLFEIVFPLMCFNDNDQKLWEEDPHEYVRKGYDIIEDLYSPRTASMDFVCELVRKRGKENLQKFIQFIVEIFKRYDEAPVEYKPYRQKDGALLAVGALCDKLKQTEPYKSELEHMLMQHVFPEFRSPVGHLRAKAAWVAGQYARINFSDQNNFRQALHSVVSGLRDPELPVRVDSVFALRSFVEACREIFKLMNEVENEDLVFTLETIVDKFGEEMAPFALGLCQNLAAAFWRCMNTSEADDEADDPGALAAVGCLRAISTILESVSRLPQLFVQIEPTLLPIMRRMLTTDGQ
;
A
#
# COMPACT_ATOMS: atom_id res chain seq x y z
N MET A 1 21.44 -18.65 27.34
CA MET A 1 20.28 -18.36 26.49
C MET A 1 18.97 -18.54 27.23
N MET A 2 18.69 -19.71 27.84
CA MET A 2 17.48 -19.94 28.66
C MET A 2 17.27 -18.93 29.80
N LEU A 3 18.35 -18.51 30.47
CA LEU A 3 18.28 -17.49 31.53
C LEU A 3 17.71 -16.15 31.03
N PHE A 4 18.10 -15.72 29.82
CA PHE A 4 17.60 -14.50 29.20
C PHE A 4 16.12 -14.64 28.78
N LEU A 5 15.73 -15.80 28.25
CA LEU A 5 14.33 -16.08 27.91
C LEU A 5 13.43 -16.03 29.16
N ASN A 6 13.84 -16.71 30.23
CA ASN A 6 13.12 -16.70 31.50
C ASN A 6 12.97 -15.28 32.08
N VAL A 7 13.98 -14.42 31.91
CA VAL A 7 13.93 -13.01 32.33
C VAL A 7 12.92 -12.21 31.50
N LEU A 8 12.75 -12.50 30.20
CA LEU A 8 11.73 -11.85 29.37
C LEU A 8 10.32 -12.33 29.68
N GLU A 9 10.12 -13.63 29.89
CA GLU A 9 8.81 -14.23 30.16
C GLU A 9 8.27 -13.83 31.54
N ARG A 10 9.15 -13.65 32.53
CA ARG A 10 8.72 -13.34 33.89
C ARG A 10 8.03 -11.97 33.97
N PRO A 11 6.82 -11.86 34.55
CA PRO A 11 6.17 -10.56 34.71
C PRO A 11 7.01 -9.64 35.59
N VAL A 12 6.98 -8.34 35.30
CA VAL A 12 7.67 -7.35 36.15
C VAL A 12 6.92 -7.28 37.48
N PRO A 13 7.61 -7.42 38.63
CA PRO A 13 6.96 -7.35 39.94
C PRO A 13 6.21 -6.02 40.13
N LEU A 14 5.07 -6.05 40.82
CA LEU A 14 4.33 -4.84 41.20
C LEU A 14 4.87 -4.24 42.50
N GLU A 15 5.42 -5.08 43.38
CA GLU A 15 6.00 -4.67 44.65
C GLU A 15 7.24 -3.78 44.43
N GLY A 16 7.24 -2.60 45.06
CA GLY A 16 8.32 -1.62 44.94
C GLY A 16 8.35 -0.88 43.59
N GLN A 17 7.34 -1.03 42.73
CA GLN A 17 7.27 -0.30 41.48
C GLN A 17 7.05 1.20 41.76
N PRO A 18 7.87 2.11 41.20
CA PRO A 18 7.65 3.54 41.34
C PRO A 18 6.27 3.95 40.80
N VAL A 19 5.56 4.77 41.58
CA VAL A 19 4.26 5.34 41.18
C VAL A 19 4.44 6.36 40.05
N ASP A 20 5.53 7.13 40.12
CA ASP A 20 5.94 8.08 39.09
C ASP A 20 6.36 7.36 37.79
N PRO A 21 5.69 7.63 36.65
CA PRO A 21 6.04 7.08 35.33
C PRO A 21 7.49 7.31 34.90
N GLU A 22 8.11 8.45 35.25
CA GLU A 22 9.50 8.74 34.86
C GLU A 22 10.49 7.88 35.66
N LEU A 23 10.27 7.73 36.97
CA LEU A 23 11.08 6.84 37.80
C LEU A 23 10.86 5.37 37.41
N ARG A 24 9.64 4.99 37.00
CA ARG A 24 9.31 3.64 36.55
C ARG A 24 10.13 3.22 35.33
N LYS A 25 10.43 4.14 34.40
CA LYS A 25 11.31 3.88 33.23
C LYS A 25 12.73 3.47 33.63
N SER A 26 13.24 4.04 34.72
CA SER A 26 14.61 3.82 35.19
C SER A 26 14.75 2.66 36.20
N TRP A 27 13.64 2.01 36.53
CA TRP A 27 13.58 0.93 37.52
C TRP A 27 14.38 -0.30 37.08
N GLY A 28 15.02 -0.97 38.04
CA GLY A 28 15.97 -2.05 37.78
C GLY A 28 15.41 -3.19 36.92
N TRP A 29 14.17 -3.61 37.17
CA TRP A 29 13.51 -4.67 36.40
C TRP A 29 13.34 -4.32 34.93
N TRP A 30 12.96 -3.08 34.63
CA TRP A 30 12.84 -2.61 33.25
C TRP A 30 14.21 -2.49 32.59
N LYS A 31 15.24 -1.99 33.30
CA LYS A 31 16.61 -1.98 32.77
C LYS A 31 17.11 -3.39 32.42
N VAL A 32 16.85 -4.37 33.28
CA VAL A 32 17.23 -5.77 33.04
C VAL A 32 16.52 -6.32 31.80
N LYS A 33 15.20 -6.11 31.67
CA LYS A 33 14.46 -6.52 30.47
C LYS A 33 14.96 -5.84 29.20
N LYS A 34 15.28 -4.54 29.25
CA LYS A 34 15.86 -3.79 28.10
C LYS A 34 17.12 -4.48 27.58
N TRP A 35 18.09 -4.68 28.45
CA TRP A 35 19.38 -5.25 28.05
C TRP A 35 19.24 -6.71 27.63
N THR A 36 18.30 -7.44 28.24
CA THR A 36 17.97 -8.81 27.82
C THR A 36 17.44 -8.84 26.39
N VAL A 37 16.48 -7.97 26.04
CA VAL A 37 15.98 -7.81 24.66
C VAL A 37 17.13 -7.49 23.71
N HIS A 38 17.96 -6.49 24.04
CA HIS A 38 19.07 -6.06 23.18
C HIS A 38 20.11 -7.18 22.95
N ILE A 39 20.47 -7.94 23.99
CA ILE A 39 21.39 -9.08 23.88
C ILE A 39 20.77 -10.18 23.02
N LEU A 40 19.54 -10.58 23.30
CA LEU A 40 18.85 -11.63 22.54
C LEU A 40 18.65 -11.24 21.09
N ASN A 41 18.35 -9.97 20.83
CA ASN A 41 18.23 -9.46 19.49
C ASN A 41 19.56 -9.48 18.73
N ARG A 42 20.66 -9.00 19.35
CA ARG A 42 21.98 -9.07 18.72
C ARG A 42 22.40 -10.50 18.38
N LEU A 43 22.02 -11.48 19.21
CA LEU A 43 22.21 -12.90 18.93
C LEU A 43 21.31 -13.37 17.78
N TYR A 44 20.05 -12.92 17.74
CA TYR A 44 19.11 -13.21 16.67
C TYR A 44 19.59 -12.66 15.32
N THR A 45 20.00 -11.39 15.24
CA THR A 45 20.53 -10.79 14.02
C THR A 45 21.81 -11.46 13.55
N ARG A 46 22.68 -11.88 14.48
CA ARG A 46 23.98 -12.49 14.13
C ARG A 46 23.88 -13.96 13.73
N PHE A 47 22.96 -14.72 14.32
CA PHE A 47 22.93 -16.18 14.18
C PHE A 47 21.59 -16.74 13.68
N GLY A 48 20.55 -15.90 13.55
CA GLY A 48 19.25 -16.27 13.02
C GLY A 48 19.21 -16.33 11.49
N ASP A 49 20.11 -15.61 10.81
CA ASP A 49 20.25 -15.64 9.35
C ASP A 49 21.29 -16.68 8.91
N LEU A 50 20.88 -17.59 8.04
CA LEU A 50 21.71 -18.67 7.51
C LEU A 50 22.71 -18.19 6.44
N LYS A 51 22.62 -16.96 5.92
CA LYS A 51 23.58 -16.41 4.96
C LYS A 51 24.77 -15.71 5.61
N LEU A 52 24.65 -15.22 6.84
CA LEU A 52 25.74 -14.61 7.62
C LEU A 52 26.71 -15.65 8.24
N ARG A 53 26.82 -16.83 7.61
CA ARG A 53 27.65 -17.95 8.09
C ARG A 53 29.13 -17.64 7.88
N ASN A 54 29.80 -17.19 8.93
CA ASN A 54 31.22 -17.51 9.07
C ASN A 54 31.36 -19.05 9.16
N PRO A 55 32.31 -19.67 8.45
CA PRO A 55 32.50 -21.12 8.47
C PRO A 55 32.63 -21.69 9.89
N GLU A 56 33.27 -20.93 10.78
CA GLU A 56 33.54 -21.29 12.18
C GLU A 56 32.29 -21.33 13.06
N ASN A 57 31.23 -20.57 12.74
CA ASN A 57 30.04 -20.43 13.59
C ASN A 57 28.80 -21.17 13.04
N ARG A 58 28.94 -21.92 11.94
CA ARG A 58 27.82 -22.57 11.23
C ARG A 58 27.04 -23.55 12.12
N ALA A 59 27.72 -24.37 12.92
CA ALA A 59 27.07 -25.34 13.80
C ALA A 59 26.27 -24.65 14.92
N PHE A 60 26.82 -23.58 15.50
CA PHE A 60 26.13 -22.78 16.50
C PHE A 60 24.91 -22.07 15.92
N ALA A 61 25.02 -21.49 14.72
CA ALA A 61 23.89 -20.82 14.06
C ALA A 61 22.73 -21.78 13.76
N GLN A 62 23.02 -23.00 13.28
CA GLN A 62 21.98 -24.02 13.05
C GLN A 62 21.28 -24.44 14.35
N MET A 63 22.06 -24.67 15.41
CA MET A 63 21.51 -24.98 16.73
C MET A 63 20.67 -23.81 17.28
N PHE A 64 21.16 -22.58 17.13
CA PHE A 64 20.49 -21.36 17.55
C PHE A 64 19.15 -21.16 16.85
N GLN A 65 19.13 -21.30 15.52
CA GLN A 65 17.91 -21.16 14.72
C GLN A 65 16.87 -22.21 15.11
N LYS A 66 17.29 -23.47 15.26
CA LYS A 66 16.38 -24.58 15.59
C LYS A 66 15.77 -24.48 16.99
N ASN A 67 16.56 -24.02 17.98
CA ASN A 67 16.17 -24.12 19.38
C ASN A 67 15.74 -22.80 20.04
N TYR A 68 16.20 -21.66 19.52
CA TYR A 68 16.09 -20.37 20.21
C TYR A 68 15.49 -19.25 19.37
N ALA A 69 15.68 -19.21 18.06
CA ALA A 69 15.18 -18.11 17.23
C ALA A 69 13.65 -17.92 17.38
N GLY A 70 12.87 -18.99 17.22
CA GLY A 70 11.41 -18.93 17.40
C GLY A 70 10.99 -18.45 18.79
N LYS A 71 11.63 -18.97 19.85
CA LYS A 71 11.32 -18.60 21.24
C LYS A 71 11.69 -17.14 21.57
N ILE A 72 12.81 -16.65 21.03
CA ILE A 72 13.22 -15.25 21.19
C ILE A 72 12.19 -14.34 20.52
N LEU A 73 11.78 -14.67 19.30
CA LEU A 73 10.77 -13.93 18.57
C LEU A 73 9.43 -13.93 19.32
N GLU A 74 8.99 -15.09 19.81
CA GLU A 74 7.78 -15.23 20.63
C GLU A 74 7.86 -14.39 21.91
N CYS A 75 8.99 -14.40 22.63
CA CYS A 75 9.19 -13.56 23.81
C CYS A 75 9.08 -12.07 23.47
N HIS A 76 9.68 -11.62 22.37
CA HIS A 76 9.57 -10.24 21.92
C HIS A 76 8.12 -9.90 21.55
N LEU A 77 7.44 -10.74 20.77
CA LEU A 77 6.04 -10.56 20.40
C LEU A 77 5.12 -10.53 21.63
N ASN A 78 5.36 -11.36 22.64
CA ASN A 78 4.61 -11.34 23.90
C ASN A 78 4.84 -10.05 24.69
N LEU A 79 6.08 -9.54 24.74
CA LEU A 79 6.37 -8.22 25.31
C LEU A 79 5.66 -7.09 24.56
N LEU A 80 5.56 -7.20 23.23
CA LEU A 80 4.84 -6.27 22.38
C LEU A 80 3.32 -6.37 22.58
N GLY A 81 2.80 -7.58 22.81
CA GLY A 81 1.40 -7.86 23.13
C GLY A 81 0.91 -7.13 24.39
N VAL A 82 1.80 -6.79 25.33
CA VAL A 82 1.48 -5.96 26.49
C VAL A 82 0.92 -4.60 26.07
N ILE A 83 1.42 -4.00 24.99
CA ILE A 83 0.91 -2.72 24.46
C ILE A 83 -0.52 -2.90 23.93
N ARG A 84 -0.80 -4.02 23.25
CA ARG A 84 -2.13 -4.33 22.69
C ARG A 84 -3.20 -4.42 23.77
N VAL A 85 -2.89 -5.05 24.92
CA VAL A 85 -3.82 -5.17 26.06
C VAL A 85 -3.85 -3.94 26.98
N GLY A 86 -3.14 -2.87 26.64
CA GLY A 86 -3.10 -1.62 27.42
C GLY A 86 -2.20 -1.69 28.66
N GLY A 87 -1.32 -2.69 28.76
CA GLY A 87 -0.35 -2.81 29.83
C GLY A 87 0.81 -1.80 29.72
N TYR A 88 1.56 -1.66 30.81
CA TYR A 88 2.69 -0.74 30.87
C TYR A 88 3.97 -1.40 30.31
N LEU A 89 4.48 -0.86 29.19
CA LEU A 89 5.85 -1.03 28.71
C LEU A 89 6.57 0.32 28.72
N PRO A 90 7.85 0.45 29.15
CA PRO A 90 8.56 1.74 29.17
C PRO A 90 8.87 2.27 27.76
N ASP A 91 8.71 3.58 27.56
CA ASP A 91 8.66 4.19 26.22
C ASP A 91 9.98 4.25 25.44
N ARG A 92 11.16 4.34 26.09
CA ARG A 92 12.31 4.96 25.38
C ARG A 92 13.42 4.03 24.88
N PRO A 93 13.87 2.99 25.58
CA PRO A 93 14.93 2.14 25.02
C PRO A 93 14.49 0.75 24.57
N GLN A 94 13.37 0.23 25.10
CA GLN A 94 12.87 -1.08 24.68
C GLN A 94 12.06 -0.94 23.40
N ILE A 95 11.19 0.06 23.31
CA ILE A 95 10.38 0.26 22.10
C ILE A 95 11.28 0.56 20.90
N ASP A 96 12.29 1.42 21.03
CA ASP A 96 13.20 1.74 19.92
C ASP A 96 13.99 0.48 19.46
N VAL A 97 14.52 -0.34 20.38
CA VAL A 97 15.20 -1.60 20.01
C VAL A 97 14.24 -2.60 19.39
N LEU A 98 13.03 -2.76 19.95
CA LEU A 98 12.03 -3.66 19.41
C LEU A 98 11.56 -3.19 18.03
N LEU A 99 11.32 -1.89 17.86
CA LEU A 99 10.79 -1.30 16.63
C LEU A 99 11.82 -1.33 15.50
N PHE A 100 13.06 -0.91 15.78
CA PHE A 100 14.08 -0.73 14.74
C PHE A 100 14.96 -1.95 14.52
N GLU A 101 15.25 -2.73 15.56
CA GLU A 101 16.16 -3.87 15.44
C GLU A 101 15.44 -5.23 15.33
N ILE A 102 14.13 -5.30 15.56
CA ILE A 102 13.33 -6.54 15.46
C ILE A 102 12.19 -6.39 14.47
N VAL A 103 11.25 -5.48 14.75
CA VAL A 103 10.01 -5.32 13.98
C VAL A 103 10.32 -4.91 12.54
N PHE A 104 11.13 -3.87 12.32
CA PHE A 104 11.44 -3.43 10.96
C PHE A 104 12.19 -4.49 10.12
N PRO A 105 13.23 -5.18 10.63
CA PRO A 105 13.84 -6.30 9.91
C PRO A 105 12.86 -7.43 9.53
N LEU A 106 11.85 -7.71 10.37
CA LEU A 106 10.81 -8.71 10.07
C LEU A 106 9.82 -8.23 8.99
N MET A 107 9.65 -6.92 8.83
CA MET A 107 8.84 -6.34 7.76
C MET A 107 9.55 -6.43 6.40
N CYS A 108 10.89 -6.39 6.39
CA CYS A 108 11.69 -6.43 5.17
C CYS A 108 11.52 -7.73 4.39
N PHE A 109 11.70 -7.64 3.07
CA PHE A 109 11.83 -8.81 2.20
C PHE A 109 13.07 -9.62 2.59
N ASN A 110 12.92 -10.92 2.84
CA ASN A 110 13.97 -11.78 3.38
C ASN A 110 14.35 -12.92 2.40
N ASP A 111 15.28 -13.78 2.82
CA ASP A 111 15.76 -14.88 1.98
C ASP A 111 14.73 -15.98 1.70
N ASN A 112 13.81 -16.22 2.64
CA ASN A 112 12.74 -17.19 2.43
C ASN A 112 11.74 -16.64 1.41
N ASP A 113 11.44 -15.34 1.47
CA ASP A 113 10.64 -14.67 0.44
C ASP A 113 11.33 -14.77 -0.93
N GLN A 114 12.63 -14.45 -1.03
CA GLN A 114 13.38 -14.54 -2.28
C GLN A 114 13.33 -15.95 -2.86
N LYS A 115 13.56 -16.96 -2.01
CA LYS A 115 13.55 -18.36 -2.43
C LYS A 115 12.18 -18.76 -2.96
N LEU A 116 11.12 -18.42 -2.24
CA LEU A 116 9.77 -18.74 -2.66
C LEU A 116 9.38 -17.97 -3.93
N TRP A 117 9.77 -16.71 -4.03
CA TRP A 117 9.58 -15.87 -5.21
C TRP A 117 10.22 -16.46 -6.47
N GLU A 118 11.41 -17.04 -6.36
CA GLU A 118 12.13 -17.65 -7.50
C GLU A 118 11.66 -19.08 -7.81
N GLU A 119 11.45 -19.91 -6.79
CA GLU A 119 11.18 -21.35 -6.96
C GLU A 119 9.68 -21.65 -7.17
N ASP A 120 8.79 -20.93 -6.48
CA ASP A 120 7.34 -21.13 -6.56
C ASP A 120 6.57 -19.81 -6.35
N PRO A 121 6.52 -18.94 -7.37
CA PRO A 121 5.82 -17.66 -7.29
C PRO A 121 4.32 -17.80 -6.99
N HIS A 122 3.71 -18.94 -7.33
CA HIS A 122 2.30 -19.21 -7.05
C HIS A 122 2.08 -19.41 -5.56
N GLU A 123 2.94 -20.20 -4.92
CA GLU A 123 2.92 -20.37 -3.47
C GLU A 123 3.25 -19.06 -2.76
N TYR A 124 4.20 -18.25 -3.24
CA TYR A 124 4.47 -16.92 -2.69
C TYR A 124 3.20 -16.05 -2.62
N VAL A 125 2.46 -15.99 -3.74
CA VAL A 125 1.19 -15.28 -3.81
C VAL A 125 0.17 -15.89 -2.88
N ARG A 126 -0.02 -17.21 -2.91
CA ARG A 126 -1.02 -17.91 -2.06
C ARG A 126 -0.80 -17.58 -0.59
N LYS A 127 0.45 -17.64 -0.11
CA LYS A 127 0.79 -17.32 1.27
C LYS A 127 0.49 -15.87 1.64
N GLY A 128 0.76 -14.93 0.72
CA GLY A 128 0.54 -13.50 0.96
C GLY A 128 -0.93 -13.08 1.05
N TYR A 129 -1.88 -13.94 0.66
CA TYR A 129 -3.33 -13.67 0.75
C TYR A 129 -4.11 -14.76 1.51
N ASP A 130 -3.42 -15.72 2.12
CA ASP A 130 -4.04 -16.74 2.97
C ASP A 130 -4.21 -16.19 4.39
N ILE A 131 -5.46 -15.89 4.74
CA ILE A 131 -5.85 -15.32 6.04
C ILE A 131 -5.34 -16.18 7.23
N ILE A 132 -5.26 -17.50 7.05
CA ILE A 132 -4.81 -18.40 8.13
C ILE A 132 -3.30 -18.33 8.28
N GLU A 133 -2.54 -18.31 7.18
CA GLU A 133 -1.09 -18.13 7.25
C GLU A 133 -0.69 -16.72 7.72
N ASP A 134 -1.44 -15.70 7.33
CA ASP A 134 -1.25 -14.32 7.76
C ASP A 134 -1.32 -14.18 9.29
N LEU A 135 -2.21 -14.92 9.95
CA LEU A 135 -2.38 -14.86 11.41
C LEU A 135 -1.11 -15.27 12.17
N TYR A 136 -0.27 -16.11 11.57
CA TYR A 136 0.96 -16.62 12.18
C TYR A 136 2.22 -16.04 11.55
N SER A 137 2.09 -15.13 10.58
CA SER A 137 3.21 -14.51 9.88
C SER A 137 3.93 -13.49 10.77
N PRO A 138 5.27 -13.62 10.97
CA PRO A 138 6.06 -12.61 11.68
C PRO A 138 6.00 -11.22 11.06
N ARG A 139 5.83 -11.14 9.73
CA ARG A 139 5.68 -9.88 8.99
C ARG A 139 4.37 -9.20 9.36
N THR A 140 3.26 -9.94 9.33
CA THR A 140 1.92 -9.43 9.69
C THR A 140 1.87 -9.02 11.16
N ALA A 141 2.41 -9.83 12.06
CA ALA A 141 2.52 -9.49 13.48
C ALA A 141 3.34 -8.20 13.72
N SER A 142 4.38 -7.97 12.92
CA SER A 142 5.19 -6.75 12.97
C SER A 142 4.40 -5.53 12.49
N MET A 143 3.65 -5.65 11.40
CA MET A 143 2.75 -4.59 10.91
C MET A 143 1.68 -4.24 11.93
N ASP A 144 0.99 -5.24 12.48
CA ASP A 144 -0.05 -5.05 13.50
C ASP A 144 0.51 -4.35 14.73
N PHE A 145 1.73 -4.72 15.15
CA PHE A 145 2.41 -4.06 16.24
C PHE A 145 2.67 -2.57 15.96
N VAL A 146 3.21 -2.24 14.78
CA VAL A 146 3.46 -0.83 14.40
C VAL A 146 2.16 -0.04 14.39
N CYS A 147 1.10 -0.60 13.80
CA CYS A 147 -0.24 0.02 13.78
C CYS A 147 -0.78 0.26 15.19
N GLU A 148 -0.71 -0.73 16.09
CA GLU A 148 -1.16 -0.58 17.48
C GLU A 148 -0.29 0.36 18.30
N LEU A 149 1.03 0.35 18.12
CA LEU A 149 1.96 1.28 18.77
C LEU A 149 1.62 2.72 18.40
N VAL A 150 1.42 2.98 17.10
CA VAL A 150 1.04 4.30 16.60
C VAL A 150 -0.36 4.69 17.07
N ARG A 151 -1.30 3.75 17.14
CA ARG A 151 -2.68 4.00 17.61
C ARG A 151 -2.73 4.34 19.10
N LYS A 152 -2.03 3.58 19.95
CA LYS A 152 -2.03 3.74 21.41
C LYS A 152 -1.07 4.82 21.91
N ARG A 153 0.07 5.01 21.22
CA ARG A 153 1.18 5.87 21.66
C ARG A 153 1.77 6.72 20.51
N GLY A 154 0.93 7.29 19.66
CA GLY A 154 1.34 7.91 18.40
C GLY A 154 2.19 9.19 18.48
N LYS A 155 2.06 10.02 19.54
CA LYS A 155 2.66 11.38 19.57
C LYS A 155 4.18 11.40 19.31
N GLU A 156 4.95 10.52 19.96
CA GLU A 156 6.42 10.44 19.80
C GLU A 156 6.81 9.29 18.84
N ASN A 157 6.12 8.15 18.91
CA ASN A 157 6.54 6.94 18.21
C ASN A 157 6.28 6.99 16.70
N LEU A 158 5.19 7.65 16.24
CA LEU A 158 4.95 7.83 14.80
C LEU A 158 6.06 8.66 14.16
N GLN A 159 6.42 9.79 14.79
CA GLN A 159 7.47 10.68 14.27
C GLN A 159 8.82 9.98 14.19
N LYS A 160 9.23 9.28 15.26
CA LYS A 160 10.47 8.50 15.27
C LYS A 160 10.49 7.43 14.18
N PHE A 161 9.39 6.71 14.02
CA PHE A 161 9.30 5.65 13.03
C PHE A 161 9.37 6.22 11.61
N ILE A 162 8.61 7.27 11.30
CA ILE A 162 8.65 7.90 9.98
C ILE A 162 10.03 8.52 9.70
N GLN A 163 10.69 9.15 10.66
CA GLN A 163 12.06 9.63 10.49
C GLN A 163 13.04 8.51 10.15
N PHE A 164 12.90 7.35 10.78
CA PHE A 164 13.69 6.17 10.46
C PHE A 164 13.42 5.65 9.03
N ILE A 165 12.17 5.66 8.60
CA ILE A 165 11.78 5.28 7.22
C ILE A 165 12.33 6.26 6.18
N VAL A 166 12.26 7.56 6.44
CA VAL A 166 12.83 8.60 5.57
C VAL A 166 14.35 8.42 5.44
N GLU A 167 15.03 8.10 6.53
CA GLU A 167 16.47 7.83 6.52
C GLU A 167 16.82 6.58 5.69
N ILE A 168 15.96 5.54 5.68
CA ILE A 168 16.13 4.39 4.79
C ILE A 168 15.96 4.80 3.33
N PHE A 169 14.96 5.61 3.01
CA PHE A 169 14.78 6.13 1.66
C PHE A 169 15.98 6.94 1.18
N LYS A 170 16.51 7.82 2.03
CA LYS A 170 17.71 8.60 1.73
C LYS A 170 18.92 7.69 1.43
N ARG A 171 19.20 6.72 2.31
CA ARG A 171 20.30 5.76 2.10
C ARG A 171 20.11 4.93 0.82
N TYR A 172 18.87 4.59 0.48
CA TYR A 172 18.56 3.88 -0.75
C TYR A 172 18.83 4.73 -1.99
N ASP A 173 18.49 6.01 -1.96
CA ASP A 173 18.70 6.94 -3.08
C ASP A 173 20.19 7.26 -3.28
N GLU A 174 20.96 7.36 -2.18
CA GLU A 174 22.42 7.61 -2.20
C GLU A 174 23.26 6.37 -2.56
N ALA A 175 22.70 5.16 -2.42
CA ALA A 175 23.44 3.92 -2.65
C ALA A 175 23.66 3.64 -4.16
N PRO A 176 24.87 3.20 -4.55
CA PRO A 176 25.11 2.67 -5.89
C PRO A 176 24.20 1.48 -6.21
N VAL A 177 23.86 1.28 -7.48
CA VAL A 177 22.95 0.22 -7.95
C VAL A 177 23.36 -1.16 -7.44
N GLU A 178 24.65 -1.45 -7.40
CA GLU A 178 25.22 -2.73 -6.94
C GLU A 178 24.98 -3.03 -5.46
N TYR A 179 24.90 -1.99 -4.63
CA TYR A 179 24.75 -2.08 -3.17
C TYR A 179 23.43 -1.51 -2.68
N LYS A 180 22.47 -1.31 -3.59
CA LYS A 180 21.19 -0.70 -3.25
C LYS A 180 20.46 -1.58 -2.24
N PRO A 181 19.99 -1.03 -1.10
CA PRO A 181 19.36 -1.81 -0.05
C PRO A 181 17.90 -2.14 -0.38
N TYR A 182 17.66 -2.88 -1.47
CA TYR A 182 16.33 -3.19 -2.02
C TYR A 182 15.37 -3.79 -0.98
N ARG A 183 15.86 -4.71 -0.13
CA ARG A 183 15.07 -5.35 0.93
C ARG A 183 14.59 -4.37 2.01
N GLN A 184 15.44 -3.41 2.37
CA GLN A 184 15.09 -2.39 3.35
C GLN A 184 14.12 -1.38 2.73
N LYS A 185 14.29 -1.05 1.44
CA LYS A 185 13.34 -0.23 0.69
C LYS A 185 11.96 -0.89 0.65
N ASP A 186 11.88 -2.20 0.41
CA ASP A 186 10.62 -2.95 0.46
C ASP A 186 9.94 -2.84 1.83
N GLY A 187 10.69 -3.12 2.91
CA GLY A 187 10.18 -3.00 4.28
C GLY A 187 9.73 -1.57 4.63
N ALA A 188 10.42 -0.56 4.10
CA ALA A 188 10.07 0.84 4.27
C ALA A 188 8.77 1.22 3.53
N LEU A 189 8.59 0.71 2.31
CA LEU A 189 7.35 0.84 1.55
C LEU A 189 6.18 0.11 2.23
N LEU A 190 6.42 -1.08 2.77
CA LEU A 190 5.43 -1.82 3.57
C LEU A 190 5.00 -1.02 4.80
N ALA A 191 5.95 -0.40 5.51
CA ALA A 191 5.68 0.41 6.69
C ALA A 191 4.79 1.62 6.40
N VAL A 192 5.06 2.38 5.33
CA VAL A 192 4.21 3.52 4.96
C VAL A 192 2.82 3.06 4.50
N GLY A 193 2.74 2.01 3.69
CA GLY A 193 1.45 1.47 3.26
C GLY A 193 0.61 0.93 4.41
N ALA A 194 1.23 0.26 5.40
CA ALA A 194 0.53 -0.21 6.60
C ALA A 194 0.00 0.93 7.47
N LEU A 195 0.70 2.07 7.49
CA LEU A 195 0.33 3.27 8.24
C LEU A 195 -0.55 4.25 7.46
N CYS A 196 -1.01 3.86 6.26
CA CYS A 196 -1.76 4.68 5.32
C CYS A 196 -2.92 5.46 6.00
N ASP A 197 -3.81 4.77 6.72
CA ASP A 197 -4.96 5.41 7.36
C ASP A 197 -4.57 6.48 8.37
N LYS A 198 -3.48 6.25 9.10
CA LYS A 198 -2.99 7.22 10.08
C LYS A 198 -2.32 8.41 9.41
N LEU A 199 -1.51 8.17 8.39
CA LEU A 199 -0.75 9.21 7.70
C LEU A 199 -1.68 10.16 6.93
N LYS A 200 -2.76 9.64 6.32
CA LYS A 200 -3.81 10.44 5.67
C LYS A 200 -4.52 11.43 6.60
N GLN A 201 -4.45 11.21 7.92
CA GLN A 201 -5.16 12.00 8.94
C GLN A 201 -4.24 12.84 9.81
N THR A 202 -2.92 12.80 9.60
CA THR A 202 -1.94 13.41 10.52
C THR A 202 -1.00 14.35 9.76
N GLU A 203 -1.01 15.64 10.11
CA GLU A 203 -0.02 16.60 9.63
C GLU A 203 1.32 16.46 10.37
N PRO A 204 2.47 16.80 9.72
CA PRO A 204 2.59 17.27 8.34
C PRO A 204 2.55 16.16 7.28
N TYR A 205 2.43 14.89 7.70
CA TYR A 205 2.58 13.74 6.80
C TYR A 205 1.55 13.72 5.68
N LYS A 206 0.29 14.09 5.97
CA LYS A 206 -0.79 14.15 4.99
C LYS A 206 -0.42 15.02 3.78
N SER A 207 0.14 16.21 4.03
CA SER A 207 0.55 17.15 2.99
C SER A 207 1.71 16.64 2.12
N GLU A 208 2.57 15.79 2.69
CA GLU A 208 3.75 15.24 2.02
C GLU A 208 3.50 13.89 1.32
N LEU A 209 2.28 13.33 1.39
CA LEU A 209 1.99 12.00 0.83
C LEU A 209 2.22 11.92 -0.67
N GLU A 210 1.74 12.91 -1.42
CA GLU A 210 1.90 12.94 -2.88
C GLU A 210 3.38 13.03 -3.27
N HIS A 211 4.15 13.87 -2.59
CA HIS A 211 5.58 14.00 -2.79
C HIS A 211 6.32 12.68 -2.47
N MET A 212 5.95 12.01 -1.38
CA MET A 212 6.51 10.70 -1.01
C MET A 212 6.23 9.64 -2.07
N LEU A 213 5.01 9.59 -2.62
CA LEU A 213 4.67 8.66 -3.70
C LEU A 213 5.53 8.92 -4.95
N MET A 214 5.63 10.19 -5.36
CA MET A 214 6.39 10.60 -6.54
C MET A 214 7.88 10.29 -6.39
N GLN A 215 8.46 10.57 -5.23
CA GLN A 215 9.89 10.41 -5.01
C GLN A 215 10.30 8.96 -4.76
N HIS A 216 9.48 8.20 -4.01
CA HIS A 216 9.93 6.92 -3.44
C HIS A 216 9.13 5.70 -3.88
N VAL A 217 7.93 5.87 -4.46
CA VAL A 217 7.08 4.75 -4.92
C VAL A 217 7.08 4.66 -6.44
N PHE A 218 6.84 5.75 -7.15
CA PHE A 218 6.66 5.73 -8.60
C PHE A 218 7.90 5.26 -9.38
N PRO A 219 9.14 5.63 -8.99
CA PRO A 219 10.34 5.10 -9.65
C PRO A 219 10.45 3.58 -9.55
N GLU A 220 9.91 2.98 -8.49
CA GLU A 220 10.05 1.54 -8.23
C GLU A 220 9.18 0.67 -9.14
N PHE A 221 8.19 1.23 -9.87
CA PHE A 221 7.53 0.48 -10.95
C PHE A 221 8.48 0.08 -12.08
N ARG A 222 9.65 0.73 -12.19
CA ARG A 222 10.71 0.41 -13.16
C ARG A 222 11.93 -0.24 -12.50
N SER A 223 11.80 -0.68 -11.24
CA SER A 223 12.88 -1.30 -10.49
C SER A 223 13.36 -2.58 -11.20
N PRO A 224 14.68 -2.86 -11.25
CA PRO A 224 15.16 -4.12 -11.80
C PRO A 224 14.70 -5.33 -10.97
N VAL A 225 14.29 -5.12 -9.71
CA VAL A 225 13.90 -6.19 -8.79
C VAL A 225 12.39 -6.26 -8.65
N GLY A 226 11.81 -7.43 -8.92
CA GLY A 226 10.35 -7.58 -8.97
C GLY A 226 9.62 -7.38 -7.65
N HIS A 227 10.21 -7.74 -6.50
CA HIS A 227 9.55 -7.50 -5.21
C HIS A 227 9.29 -6.01 -4.96
N LEU A 228 10.16 -5.12 -5.44
CA LEU A 228 9.91 -3.67 -5.35
C LEU A 228 8.85 -3.18 -6.35
N ARG A 229 8.80 -3.74 -7.57
CA ARG A 229 7.71 -3.43 -8.51
C ARG A 229 6.35 -3.82 -7.95
N ALA A 230 6.25 -5.03 -7.36
CA ALA A 230 5.05 -5.49 -6.67
C ALA A 230 4.70 -4.60 -5.48
N LYS A 231 5.69 -4.28 -4.64
CA LYS A 231 5.49 -3.39 -3.48
C LYS A 231 5.02 -2.00 -3.88
N ALA A 232 5.57 -1.45 -4.96
CA ALA A 232 5.17 -0.15 -5.50
C ALA A 232 3.69 -0.16 -5.94
N ALA A 233 3.26 -1.21 -6.64
CA ALA A 233 1.86 -1.40 -7.00
C ALA A 233 0.96 -1.45 -5.76
N TRP A 234 1.32 -2.28 -4.77
CA TRP A 234 0.56 -2.39 -3.52
C TRP A 234 0.43 -1.05 -2.79
N VAL A 235 1.53 -0.31 -2.60
CA VAL A 235 1.51 1.01 -1.94
C VAL A 235 0.69 2.01 -2.74
N ALA A 236 0.83 2.05 -4.06
CA ALA A 236 0.02 2.93 -4.91
C ALA A 236 -1.49 2.66 -4.72
N GLY A 237 -1.89 1.39 -4.61
CA GLY A 237 -3.26 1.00 -4.29
C GLY A 237 -3.74 1.53 -2.93
N GLN A 238 -2.92 1.43 -1.87
CA GLN A 238 -3.26 1.96 -0.53
C GLN A 238 -3.55 3.47 -0.56
N TYR A 239 -2.79 4.21 -1.37
CA TYR A 239 -2.92 5.67 -1.48
C TYR A 239 -3.75 6.14 -2.67
N ALA A 240 -4.43 5.25 -3.40
CA ALA A 240 -5.24 5.62 -4.58
C ALA A 240 -6.32 6.68 -4.29
N ARG A 241 -6.76 6.81 -3.04
CA ARG A 241 -7.80 7.76 -2.58
C ARG A 241 -7.27 9.01 -1.87
N ILE A 242 -5.97 9.34 -1.98
CA ILE A 242 -5.50 10.65 -1.50
C ILE A 242 -5.91 11.74 -2.47
N ASN A 243 -5.91 12.99 -2.00
CA ASN A 243 -6.08 14.14 -2.88
C ASN A 243 -4.76 14.39 -3.60
N PHE A 244 -4.71 14.12 -4.90
CA PHE A 244 -3.59 14.50 -5.76
C PHE A 244 -3.77 15.96 -6.17
N SER A 245 -2.76 16.78 -5.90
CA SER A 245 -2.70 18.18 -6.31
C SER A 245 -2.53 18.28 -7.83
N ASP A 246 -1.74 17.38 -8.42
CA ASP A 246 -1.58 17.26 -9.87
C ASP A 246 -2.26 15.97 -10.37
N GLN A 247 -3.27 16.13 -11.23
CA GLN A 247 -3.98 14.99 -11.83
C GLN A 247 -3.05 14.10 -12.69
N ASN A 248 -1.94 14.63 -13.21
CA ASN A 248 -0.96 13.82 -13.93
C ASN A 248 -0.28 12.78 -13.03
N ASN A 249 -0.10 13.09 -11.74
CA ASN A 249 0.45 12.13 -10.78
C ASN A 249 -0.51 10.95 -10.57
N PHE A 250 -1.81 11.21 -10.50
CA PHE A 250 -2.84 10.16 -10.44
C PHE A 250 -2.83 9.31 -11.71
N ARG A 251 -2.82 9.94 -12.90
CA ARG A 251 -2.76 9.24 -14.19
C ARG A 251 -1.49 8.39 -14.32
N GLN A 252 -0.35 8.91 -13.88
CA GLN A 252 0.92 8.19 -13.87
C GLN A 252 0.85 6.96 -12.95
N ALA A 253 0.28 7.10 -11.76
CA ALA A 253 0.09 5.99 -10.83
C ALA A 253 -0.78 4.89 -11.44
N LEU A 254 -1.95 5.26 -11.98
CA LEU A 254 -2.87 4.35 -12.64
C LEU A 254 -2.21 3.66 -13.84
N HIS A 255 -1.54 4.42 -14.71
CA HIS A 255 -0.83 3.86 -15.86
C HIS A 255 0.25 2.87 -15.43
N SER A 256 0.99 3.17 -14.36
CA SER A 256 2.04 2.29 -13.83
C SER A 256 1.46 0.98 -13.29
N VAL A 257 0.35 1.04 -12.56
CA VAL A 257 -0.39 -0.15 -12.08
C VAL A 257 -0.92 -0.98 -13.26
N VAL A 258 -1.52 -0.34 -14.27
CA VAL A 258 -2.03 -1.03 -15.47
C VAL A 258 -0.90 -1.69 -16.25
N SER A 259 0.27 -1.05 -16.34
CA SER A 259 1.46 -1.65 -16.97
C SER A 259 1.94 -2.88 -16.20
N GLY A 260 1.84 -2.87 -14.87
CA GLY A 260 2.21 -3.98 -14.00
C GLY A 260 1.39 -5.27 -14.23
N LEU A 261 0.18 -5.17 -14.81
CA LEU A 261 -0.61 -6.34 -15.22
C LEU A 261 0.08 -7.21 -16.28
N ARG A 262 1.04 -6.63 -17.01
CA ARG A 262 1.85 -7.30 -18.04
C ARG A 262 3.27 -7.62 -17.57
N ASP A 263 3.58 -7.47 -16.28
CA ASP A 263 4.91 -7.77 -15.74
C ASP A 263 5.27 -9.26 -15.93
N PRO A 264 6.53 -9.58 -16.26
CA PRO A 264 6.95 -10.98 -16.39
C PRO A 264 6.76 -11.79 -15.10
N GLU A 265 6.84 -11.15 -13.93
CA GLU A 265 6.80 -11.82 -12.64
C GLU A 265 5.36 -11.90 -12.12
N LEU A 266 4.90 -13.11 -11.77
CA LEU A 266 3.53 -13.35 -11.31
C LEU A 266 3.13 -12.49 -10.10
N PRO A 267 3.94 -12.36 -9.03
CA PRO A 267 3.50 -11.60 -7.86
C PRO A 267 3.28 -10.11 -8.18
N VAL A 268 4.06 -9.54 -9.11
CA VAL A 268 3.88 -8.15 -9.57
C VAL A 268 2.55 -7.98 -10.28
N ARG A 269 2.19 -8.93 -11.17
CA ARG A 269 0.88 -8.92 -11.84
C ARG A 269 -0.26 -8.99 -10.82
N VAL A 270 -0.15 -9.86 -9.82
CA VAL A 270 -1.19 -10.02 -8.79
C VAL A 270 -1.36 -8.77 -7.95
N ASP A 271 -0.28 -8.18 -7.42
CA ASP A 271 -0.37 -6.93 -6.65
C ASP A 271 -0.89 -5.76 -7.50
N SER A 272 -0.57 -5.74 -8.81
CA SER A 272 -1.11 -4.76 -9.75
C SER A 272 -2.63 -4.89 -9.94
N VAL A 273 -3.16 -6.12 -9.98
CA VAL A 273 -4.62 -6.37 -10.02
C VAL A 273 -5.31 -5.84 -8.76
N PHE A 274 -4.75 -6.11 -7.59
CA PHE A 274 -5.31 -5.61 -6.32
C PHE A 274 -5.26 -4.08 -6.25
N ALA A 275 -4.14 -3.48 -6.65
CA ALA A 275 -3.99 -2.04 -6.68
C ALA A 275 -4.97 -1.38 -7.65
N LEU A 276 -5.16 -1.97 -8.84
CA LEU A 276 -6.09 -1.47 -9.86
C LEU A 276 -7.51 -1.35 -9.30
N ARG A 277 -7.97 -2.34 -8.52
CA ARG A 277 -9.29 -2.26 -7.87
C ARG A 277 -9.44 -0.99 -7.04
N SER A 278 -8.42 -0.63 -6.26
CA SER A 278 -8.44 0.59 -5.44
C SER A 278 -8.53 1.87 -6.28
N PHE A 279 -7.84 1.91 -7.44
CA PHE A 279 -7.93 3.02 -8.38
C PHE A 279 -9.29 3.09 -9.06
N VAL A 280 -9.87 1.96 -9.49
CA VAL A 280 -11.21 1.93 -10.08
C VAL A 280 -12.26 2.40 -9.06
N GLU A 281 -12.15 2.00 -7.80
CA GLU A 281 -13.02 2.49 -6.72
C GLU A 281 -12.84 4.00 -6.48
N ALA A 282 -11.61 4.52 -6.50
CA ALA A 282 -11.34 5.94 -6.40
C ALA A 282 -11.96 6.73 -7.57
N CYS A 283 -11.80 6.21 -8.80
CA CYS A 283 -12.47 6.73 -9.98
C CYS A 283 -14.00 6.72 -9.82
N ARG A 284 -14.59 5.72 -9.14
CA ARG A 284 -16.05 5.68 -8.86
C ARG A 284 -16.53 6.77 -7.90
N GLU A 285 -15.73 7.14 -6.91
CA GLU A 285 -16.05 8.28 -6.04
C GLU A 285 -15.91 9.59 -6.83
N ILE A 286 -14.89 9.69 -7.69
CA ILE A 286 -14.77 10.79 -8.67
C ILE A 286 -15.97 10.79 -9.63
N PHE A 287 -16.48 9.65 -10.09
CA PHE A 287 -17.67 9.54 -10.95
C PHE A 287 -18.94 10.07 -10.26
N LYS A 288 -19.03 10.01 -8.93
CA LYS A 288 -20.13 10.63 -8.18
C LYS A 288 -19.96 12.15 -8.06
N LEU A 289 -18.75 12.63 -7.83
CA LEU A 289 -18.42 14.06 -7.82
C LEU A 289 -18.48 14.69 -9.23
N MET A 290 -18.27 13.90 -10.29
CA MET A 290 -18.40 14.33 -11.69
C MET A 290 -19.82 14.71 -12.08
N ASN A 291 -20.85 14.23 -11.37
CA ASN A 291 -22.21 14.77 -11.58
C ASN A 291 -22.30 16.27 -11.22
N GLU A 292 -21.32 16.78 -10.46
CA GLU A 292 -21.25 18.14 -9.91
C GLU A 292 -20.18 19.04 -10.57
N VAL A 293 -19.23 18.50 -11.36
CA VAL A 293 -18.13 19.29 -11.96
C VAL A 293 -17.87 18.90 -13.43
N GLU A 294 -17.94 19.89 -14.32
CA GLU A 294 -17.61 19.82 -15.75
C GLU A 294 -16.08 19.73 -15.94
N ASN A 295 -15.55 18.60 -16.43
CA ASN A 295 -14.13 18.50 -16.80
C ASN A 295 -13.90 17.47 -17.93
N GLU A 296 -13.41 17.96 -19.07
CA GLU A 296 -13.15 17.19 -20.30
C GLU A 296 -12.05 16.11 -20.13
N ASP A 297 -11.02 16.37 -19.31
CA ASP A 297 -9.90 15.44 -19.14
C ASP A 297 -10.31 14.14 -18.39
N LEU A 298 -11.44 14.17 -17.69
CA LEU A 298 -12.01 13.01 -17.01
C LEU A 298 -12.73 12.07 -18.00
N VAL A 299 -13.30 12.60 -19.09
CA VAL A 299 -13.93 11.81 -20.17
C VAL A 299 -12.88 11.00 -20.92
N PHE A 300 -11.69 11.56 -21.15
CA PHE A 300 -10.57 10.85 -21.77
C PHE A 300 -10.01 9.71 -20.89
N THR A 301 -9.99 9.95 -19.58
CA THR A 301 -9.56 8.94 -18.60
C THR A 301 -10.57 7.77 -18.55
N LEU A 302 -11.86 8.07 -18.70
CA LEU A 302 -12.93 7.07 -18.82
C LEU A 302 -12.79 6.19 -20.06
N GLU A 303 -12.54 6.79 -21.23
CA GLU A 303 -12.30 6.05 -22.47
C GLU A 303 -11.17 5.02 -22.29
N THR A 304 -10.04 5.44 -21.70
CA THR A 304 -8.87 4.59 -21.50
C THR A 304 -9.13 3.42 -20.54
N ILE A 305 -9.96 3.62 -19.52
CA ILE A 305 -10.31 2.57 -18.54
C ILE A 305 -11.26 1.55 -19.18
N VAL A 306 -12.24 2.02 -19.95
CA VAL A 306 -13.21 1.16 -20.63
C VAL A 306 -12.55 0.33 -21.75
N ASP A 307 -11.64 0.93 -22.52
CA ASP A 307 -10.85 0.25 -23.54
C ASP A 307 -10.04 -0.92 -22.98
N LYS A 308 -9.57 -0.81 -21.73
CA LYS A 308 -8.71 -1.83 -21.09
C LYS A 308 -9.44 -2.88 -20.24
N PHE A 309 -10.64 -2.59 -19.72
CA PHE A 309 -11.34 -3.44 -18.74
C PHE A 309 -12.78 -3.78 -19.15
N GLY A 310 -13.02 -3.90 -20.45
CA GLY A 310 -14.36 -3.96 -21.03
C GLY A 310 -15.34 -4.98 -20.46
N GLU A 311 -14.89 -6.22 -20.24
CA GLU A 311 -15.79 -7.28 -19.73
C GLU A 311 -16.12 -7.09 -18.24
N GLU A 312 -15.22 -6.51 -17.44
CA GLU A 312 -15.46 -6.23 -16.02
C GLU A 312 -16.34 -4.99 -15.79
N MET A 313 -16.52 -4.16 -16.83
CA MET A 313 -17.35 -2.95 -16.81
C MET A 313 -18.84 -3.23 -17.05
N ALA A 314 -19.20 -4.46 -17.45
CA ALA A 314 -20.58 -4.85 -17.75
C ALA A 314 -21.63 -4.48 -16.67
N PRO A 315 -21.37 -4.64 -15.35
CA PRO A 315 -22.33 -4.25 -14.31
C PRO A 315 -22.53 -2.72 -14.19
N PHE A 316 -21.61 -1.93 -14.77
CA PHE A 316 -21.55 -0.48 -14.64
C PHE A 316 -21.89 0.25 -15.95
N ALA A 317 -21.92 -0.48 -17.08
CA ALA A 317 -22.13 0.06 -18.42
C ALA A 317 -23.39 0.92 -18.53
N LEU A 318 -24.51 0.49 -17.93
CA LEU A 318 -25.75 1.27 -17.94
C LEU A 318 -25.60 2.63 -17.25
N GLY A 319 -25.04 2.65 -16.03
CA GLY A 319 -24.85 3.88 -15.28
C GLY A 319 -23.84 4.84 -15.93
N LEU A 320 -22.78 4.29 -16.53
CA LEU A 320 -21.79 5.08 -17.28
C LEU A 320 -22.41 5.70 -18.53
N CYS A 321 -23.18 4.94 -19.32
CA CYS A 321 -23.88 5.47 -20.49
C CYS A 321 -24.90 6.54 -20.10
N GLN A 322 -25.62 6.39 -18.99
CA GLN A 322 -26.56 7.39 -18.48
C GLN A 322 -25.85 8.69 -18.08
N ASN A 323 -24.72 8.59 -17.40
CA ASN A 323 -23.94 9.75 -16.98
C ASN A 323 -23.30 10.48 -18.18
N LEU A 324 -22.70 9.73 -19.12
CA LEU A 324 -22.12 10.30 -20.34
C LEU A 324 -23.20 10.91 -21.25
N ALA A 325 -24.39 10.31 -21.32
CA ALA A 325 -25.52 10.88 -22.03
C ALA A 325 -26.00 12.19 -21.38
N ALA A 326 -26.08 12.25 -20.05
CA ALA A 326 -26.41 13.48 -19.35
C ALA A 326 -25.36 14.58 -19.58
N ALA A 327 -24.06 14.22 -19.56
CA ALA A 327 -22.97 15.13 -19.87
C ALA A 327 -23.03 15.65 -21.31
N PHE A 328 -23.31 14.77 -22.29
CA PHE A 328 -23.53 15.14 -23.69
C PHE A 328 -24.61 16.21 -23.83
N TRP A 329 -25.78 16.01 -23.22
CA TRP A 329 -26.87 16.99 -23.29
C TRP A 329 -26.53 18.31 -22.61
N ARG A 330 -25.77 18.29 -21.52
CA ARG A 330 -25.27 19.54 -20.89
C ARG A 330 -24.35 20.29 -21.85
N CYS A 331 -23.38 19.61 -22.46
CA CYS A 331 -22.46 20.23 -23.41
C CYS A 331 -23.19 20.88 -24.59
N MET A 332 -24.17 20.17 -25.17
CA MET A 332 -24.99 20.68 -26.28
C MET A 332 -25.86 21.89 -25.90
N ASN A 333 -26.36 21.94 -24.67
CA ASN A 333 -27.17 23.06 -24.20
C ASN A 333 -26.32 24.30 -23.87
N THR A 334 -25.04 24.11 -23.52
CA THR A 334 -24.10 25.19 -23.27
C THR A 334 -23.59 25.81 -24.58
N SER A 335 -23.33 24.99 -25.61
CA SER A 335 -22.91 25.47 -26.95
C SER A 335 -23.99 26.25 -27.69
N GLU A 336 -25.28 25.98 -27.43
CA GLU A 336 -26.40 26.77 -28.00
C GLU A 336 -26.56 28.18 -27.39
N ALA A 337 -25.83 28.51 -26.32
CA ALA A 337 -25.98 29.76 -25.58
C ALA A 337 -24.86 30.81 -25.81
N ASP A 338 -23.70 30.41 -26.35
CA ASP A 338 -22.55 31.30 -26.62
C ASP A 338 -22.25 31.36 -28.14
N ASP A 339 -22.64 32.46 -28.79
CA ASP A 339 -22.49 32.73 -30.24
C ASP A 339 -21.04 33.08 -30.68
N GLU A 340 -20.01 32.85 -29.86
CA GLU A 340 -18.60 33.22 -30.15
C GLU A 340 -17.68 32.01 -30.40
N ALA A 341 -17.71 31.51 -31.65
CA ALA A 341 -16.61 31.03 -32.50
C ALA A 341 -15.41 30.18 -31.97
N ASP A 342 -15.43 29.64 -30.76
CA ASP A 342 -14.65 28.44 -30.40
C ASP A 342 -15.63 27.55 -29.64
N ASP A 343 -15.83 26.29 -30.06
CA ASP A 343 -16.84 25.38 -29.50
C ASP A 343 -16.21 24.27 -28.63
N PRO A 344 -15.73 24.59 -27.40
CA PRO A 344 -15.31 23.58 -26.42
C PRO A 344 -16.39 22.53 -26.16
N GLY A 345 -17.66 22.94 -26.15
CA GLY A 345 -18.81 22.08 -25.91
C GLY A 345 -18.94 20.95 -26.93
N ALA A 346 -18.70 21.24 -28.21
CA ALA A 346 -18.70 20.22 -29.26
C ALA A 346 -17.59 19.18 -29.08
N LEU A 347 -16.38 19.59 -28.67
CA LEU A 347 -15.27 18.65 -28.45
C LEU A 347 -15.55 17.73 -27.26
N ALA A 348 -16.09 18.28 -26.17
CA ALA A 348 -16.54 17.53 -25.00
C ALA A 348 -17.68 16.55 -25.35
N ALA A 349 -18.64 16.97 -26.16
CA ALA A 349 -19.74 16.14 -26.64
C ALA A 349 -19.24 14.96 -27.49
N VAL A 350 -18.28 15.20 -28.39
CA VAL A 350 -17.59 14.14 -29.17
C VAL A 350 -16.86 13.17 -28.25
N GLY A 351 -16.19 13.67 -27.21
CA GLY A 351 -15.55 12.83 -26.18
C GLY A 351 -16.56 11.92 -25.47
N CYS A 352 -17.74 12.45 -25.11
CA CYS A 352 -18.81 11.67 -24.48
C CYS A 352 -19.30 10.54 -25.39
N LEU A 353 -19.52 10.82 -26.68
CA LEU A 353 -19.96 9.83 -27.67
C LEU A 353 -18.90 8.75 -27.90
N ARG A 354 -17.62 9.13 -27.95
CA ARG A 354 -16.51 8.20 -28.13
C ARG A 354 -16.36 7.27 -26.93
N ALA A 355 -16.49 7.80 -25.71
CA ALA A 355 -16.52 6.99 -24.49
C ALA A 355 -17.73 6.03 -24.47
N ILE A 356 -18.92 6.50 -24.86
CA ILE A 356 -20.12 5.65 -25.00
C ILE A 356 -19.89 4.53 -26.03
N SER A 357 -19.31 4.83 -27.20
CA SER A 357 -19.01 3.82 -28.23
C SER A 357 -18.06 2.76 -27.69
N THR A 358 -17.02 3.18 -26.98
CA THR A 358 -16.05 2.27 -26.36
C THR A 358 -16.73 1.38 -25.32
N ILE A 359 -17.66 1.91 -24.51
CA ILE A 359 -18.46 1.11 -23.57
C ILE A 359 -19.29 0.06 -24.30
N LEU A 360 -19.99 0.44 -25.36
CA LEU A 360 -20.83 -0.47 -26.15
C LEU A 360 -20.02 -1.58 -26.82
N GLU A 361 -18.86 -1.25 -27.40
CA GLU A 361 -17.93 -2.24 -27.97
C GLU A 361 -17.45 -3.22 -26.90
N SER A 362 -17.15 -2.71 -25.71
CA SER A 362 -16.67 -3.49 -24.58
C SER A 362 -17.69 -4.50 -24.03
N VAL A 363 -19.00 -4.17 -24.12
CA VAL A 363 -20.10 -5.04 -23.71
C VAL A 363 -20.80 -5.74 -24.87
N SER A 364 -20.20 -5.72 -26.08
CA SER A 364 -20.76 -6.30 -27.32
C SER A 364 -21.19 -7.76 -27.22
N ARG A 365 -20.60 -8.52 -26.28
CA ARG A 365 -20.92 -9.92 -26.01
C ARG A 365 -22.13 -10.13 -25.08
N LEU A 366 -22.77 -9.07 -24.60
CA LEU A 366 -23.86 -9.08 -23.61
C LEU A 366 -25.12 -8.37 -24.15
N PRO A 367 -25.91 -9.03 -25.03
CA PRO A 367 -27.06 -8.42 -25.73
C PRO A 367 -28.12 -7.81 -24.79
N GLN A 368 -28.28 -8.40 -23.61
CA GLN A 368 -29.24 -7.93 -22.60
C GLN A 368 -28.96 -6.51 -22.07
N LEU A 369 -27.71 -6.04 -22.14
CA LEU A 369 -27.34 -4.69 -21.72
C LEU A 369 -27.72 -3.65 -22.76
N PHE A 370 -27.70 -3.99 -24.05
CA PHE A 370 -28.10 -3.07 -25.12
C PHE A 370 -29.57 -2.65 -24.99
N VAL A 371 -30.46 -3.57 -24.64
CA VAL A 371 -31.88 -3.28 -24.39
C VAL A 371 -32.08 -2.28 -23.25
N GLN A 372 -31.19 -2.31 -22.25
CA GLN A 372 -31.25 -1.39 -21.10
C GLN A 372 -30.63 -0.02 -21.41
N ILE A 373 -29.62 0.02 -22.27
CA ILE A 373 -28.89 1.24 -22.64
C ILE A 373 -29.59 2.00 -23.78
N GLU A 374 -30.29 1.30 -24.67
CA GLU A 374 -31.00 1.88 -25.83
C GLU A 374 -31.87 3.10 -25.49
N PRO A 375 -32.70 3.11 -24.42
CA PRO A 375 -33.53 4.26 -24.07
C PRO A 375 -32.72 5.53 -23.76
N THR A 376 -31.47 5.37 -23.31
CA THR A 376 -30.56 6.47 -23.00
C THR A 376 -29.90 7.03 -24.26
N LEU A 377 -29.56 6.18 -25.24
CA LEU A 377 -28.81 6.58 -26.43
C LEU A 377 -29.68 6.98 -27.62
N LEU A 378 -30.87 6.40 -27.73
CA LEU A 378 -31.79 6.68 -28.84
C LEU A 378 -32.12 8.18 -29.01
N PRO A 379 -32.33 8.97 -27.93
CA PRO A 379 -32.55 10.42 -28.05
C PRO A 379 -31.33 11.17 -28.62
N ILE A 380 -30.12 10.76 -28.21
CA ILE A 380 -28.86 11.37 -28.66
C ILE A 380 -28.68 11.10 -30.15
N MET A 381 -28.82 9.83 -30.57
CA MET A 381 -28.71 9.44 -31.98
C MET A 381 -29.73 10.17 -32.86
N ARG A 382 -30.97 10.35 -32.37
CA ARG A 382 -31.99 11.11 -33.11
C ARG A 382 -31.59 12.57 -33.32
N ARG A 383 -31.08 13.24 -32.29
CA ARG A 383 -30.63 14.64 -32.39
C ARG A 383 -29.48 14.81 -33.37
N MET A 384 -28.48 13.92 -33.33
CA MET A 384 -27.35 13.95 -34.26
C MET A 384 -27.72 13.67 -35.72
N LEU A 385 -28.82 12.96 -35.96
CA LEU A 385 -29.30 12.61 -37.31
C LEU A 385 -30.33 13.62 -37.85
N THR A 386 -30.72 14.62 -37.06
CA THR A 386 -31.61 15.72 -37.46
C THR A 386 -30.81 16.98 -37.80
N THR A 387 -31.43 17.95 -38.49
CA THR A 387 -30.80 19.22 -38.91
C THR A 387 -30.22 20.09 -37.79
N ASP A 388 -30.47 19.76 -36.53
CA ASP A 388 -29.89 20.42 -35.36
C ASP A 388 -28.52 19.83 -34.93
N GLY A 389 -28.01 18.83 -35.66
CA GLY A 389 -26.70 18.20 -35.43
C GLY A 389 -25.74 18.26 -36.63
N GLN A 390 -26.12 18.99 -37.69
CA GLN A 390 -25.25 19.44 -38.79
C GLN A 390 -24.93 20.91 -38.59
#